data_AF-V9EN55-F1
#
_entry.id   AF-V9EN55-F1
#
_cell.length_a   1.000
_cell.length_b   1.000
_cell.length_c   1.000
_cell.angle_alpha   90.00
_cell.angle_beta   90.00
_cell.angle_gamma   90.00
#
_symmetry.space_group_name_H-M   'P 1'
#
loop_
_entity.id
_entity.type
_entity.pdbx_description
1 polymer ?
#
loop_
_entity_poly.entity_id
_entity_poly.type
_entity_poly.pdbx_seq_one_letter_code
_entity_poly.pdbx_strand_id
1 'polypeptide(L)'
;MKGQKLQTLYSYLKIYNANNPQDKRSMFMVVRNGFGGDGGLARMVGKVLATSQQKPEAALNYQKELFNQWFNRNIEPSSIYTRFLNVEKASAGGMEKAIVARYKRYYKKRLAQVKVFDDPRRS
;
A
#
# COMPACT_ATOMS: atom_id res chain seq x y z
N MET A 1 1.41 -19.12 7.12
CA MET A 1 2.87 -18.97 7.29
C MET A 1 3.36 -17.80 6.44
N LYS A 2 4.17 -16.89 7.00
CA LYS A 2 4.90 -15.88 6.21
C LYS A 2 5.93 -16.63 5.34
N GLY A 3 5.98 -16.34 4.02
CA GLY A 3 6.84 -17.08 3.09
C GLY A 3 8.32 -17.02 3.48
N GLN A 4 9.04 -18.14 3.40
CA GLN A 4 10.44 -18.27 3.82
C GLN A 4 11.34 -17.17 3.24
N LYS A 5 11.17 -16.84 1.95
CA LYS A 5 11.92 -15.76 1.28
C LYS A 5 11.74 -14.38 1.94
N LEU A 6 10.52 -14.05 2.38
CA LEU A 6 10.24 -12.78 3.06
C LEU A 6 10.86 -12.76 4.47
N GLN A 7 10.95 -13.91 5.13
CA GLN A 7 11.63 -14.02 6.42
C GLN A 7 13.14 -13.86 6.28
N THR A 8 13.74 -14.49 5.27
CA THR A 8 15.16 -14.30 4.96
C THR A 8 15.46 -12.82 4.66
N LEU A 9 14.63 -12.16 3.85
CA LEU A 9 14.77 -10.73 3.58
C LEU A 9 14.61 -9.87 4.84
N TYR A 10 13.69 -10.25 5.75
CA TYR A 10 13.51 -9.55 7.01
C TYR A 10 14.77 -9.64 7.88
N SER A 11 15.32 -10.85 8.06
CA SER A 11 16.56 -11.06 8.80
C SER A 11 17.74 -10.30 8.17
N TYR A 12 17.84 -10.33 6.85
CA TYR A 12 18.86 -9.56 6.12
C TYR A 12 18.74 -8.05 6.41
N LEU A 13 17.52 -7.49 6.38
CA LEU A 13 17.31 -6.07 6.67
C LEU A 13 17.69 -5.68 8.10
N LYS A 14 17.53 -6.58 9.08
CA LYS A 14 18.00 -6.31 10.45
C LYS A 14 19.52 -6.14 10.49
N ILE A 15 20.27 -7.01 9.82
CA ILE A 15 21.73 -6.94 9.74
C ILE A 15 22.16 -5.71 8.94
N TYR A 16 21.57 -5.49 7.77
CA TYR A 16 21.86 -4.32 6.93
C TYR A 16 21.65 -3.01 7.70
N ASN A 17 20.53 -2.86 8.40
CA ASN A 17 20.21 -1.64 9.14
C ASN A 17 21.08 -1.43 10.38
N ALA A 18 21.57 -2.51 11.00
CA ALA A 18 22.53 -2.44 12.10
C ALA A 18 23.88 -1.91 11.61
N ASN A 19 24.33 -2.37 10.44
CA ASN A 19 25.60 -1.96 9.85
C ASN A 19 25.53 -0.62 9.10
N ASN A 20 24.33 -0.17 8.70
CA ASN A 20 24.12 1.05 7.91
C ASN A 20 23.09 1.96 8.60
N PRO A 21 23.41 2.54 9.78
CA PRO A 21 22.45 3.30 10.58
C PRO A 21 21.93 4.57 9.88
N GLN A 22 22.70 5.13 8.94
CA GLN A 22 22.33 6.32 8.16
C GLN A 22 21.50 6.00 6.90
N ASP A 23 21.46 4.74 6.45
CA ASP A 23 20.69 4.29 5.26
C ASP A 23 19.71 3.17 5.61
N LYS A 24 18.96 3.32 6.71
CA LYS A 24 18.02 2.29 7.14
C LYS A 24 16.94 2.06 6.09
N ARG A 25 16.73 0.80 5.73
CA ARG A 25 15.70 0.35 4.78
C ARG A 25 14.58 -0.36 5.53
N SER A 26 13.33 -0.03 5.20
CA SER A 26 12.17 -0.76 5.69
C SER A 26 11.77 -1.89 4.74
N MET A 27 11.17 -2.95 5.29
CA MET A 27 10.62 -4.05 4.51
C MET A 27 9.64 -3.54 3.43
N PHE A 28 8.77 -2.60 3.81
CA PHE A 28 7.84 -1.97 2.88
C PHE A 28 8.56 -1.31 1.70
N MET A 29 9.59 -0.49 1.97
CA MET A 29 10.32 0.21 0.91
C MET A 29 10.98 -0.77 -0.06
N VAL A 30 11.62 -1.81 0.47
CA VAL A 30 12.33 -2.81 -0.35
C VAL A 30 11.36 -3.62 -1.20
N VAL A 31 10.27 -4.12 -0.62
CA VAL A 31 9.26 -4.88 -1.36
C VAL A 31 8.56 -4.01 -2.41
N ARG A 32 8.18 -2.79 -2.05
CA ARG A 32 7.58 -1.82 -2.98
C ARG A 32 8.50 -1.54 -4.15
N ASN A 33 9.78 -1.26 -3.90
CA ASN A 33 10.75 -0.99 -4.96
C ASN A 33 11.00 -2.24 -5.81
N GLY A 34 11.07 -3.42 -5.21
CA GLY A 34 11.24 -4.70 -5.91
C GLY A 34 10.08 -5.05 -6.86
N PHE A 35 8.89 -4.49 -6.63
CA PHE A 35 7.75 -4.61 -7.55
C PHE A 35 7.61 -3.44 -8.52
N GLY A 36 8.60 -2.55 -8.64
CA GLY A 36 8.52 -1.40 -9.56
C GLY A 36 7.73 -0.21 -8.99
N GLY A 37 7.76 -0.03 -7.67
CA GLY A 37 7.14 1.09 -6.98
C GLY A 37 5.67 0.86 -6.61
N ASP A 38 4.99 1.95 -6.27
CA ASP A 38 3.61 1.96 -5.77
C ASP A 38 2.64 1.24 -6.73
N GLY A 39 2.78 1.50 -8.04
CA GLY A 39 1.92 0.91 -9.07
C GLY A 39 2.05 -0.60 -9.18
N GLY A 40 3.28 -1.10 -9.28
CA GLY A 40 3.51 -2.53 -9.42
C GLY A 40 3.21 -3.29 -8.13
N LEU A 41 3.50 -2.72 -6.95
CA LEU A 41 3.06 -3.30 -5.68
C LEU A 41 1.52 -3.35 -5.58
N ALA A 42 0.82 -2.26 -5.93
CA ALA A 42 -0.64 -2.22 -5.92
C ALA A 42 -1.24 -3.29 -6.83
N ARG A 43 -0.65 -3.50 -8.00
CA ARG A 43 -1.07 -4.54 -8.96
C ARG A 43 -0.86 -5.94 -8.43
N MET A 44 0.33 -6.22 -7.91
CA MET A 44 0.65 -7.53 -7.34
C MET A 44 -0.30 -7.89 -6.18
N VAL A 45 -0.49 -6.95 -5.26
CA VAL A 45 -1.42 -7.12 -4.13
C VAL A 45 -2.87 -7.24 -4.62
N GLY A 46 -3.27 -6.43 -5.60
CA GLY A 46 -4.58 -6.51 -6.25
C GLY A 46 -4.86 -7.90 -6.82
N LYS A 47 -3.89 -8.45 -7.56
CA LYS A 47 -3.94 -9.81 -8.12
C LYS A 47 -4.09 -10.87 -7.03
N VAL A 48 -3.22 -10.88 -6.02
CA VAL A 48 -3.28 -11.84 -4.90
C VAL A 48 -4.64 -11.81 -4.21
N LEU A 49 -5.14 -10.62 -3.90
CA LEU A 49 -6.42 -10.47 -3.21
C LEU A 49 -7.64 -10.78 -4.09
N ALA A 50 -7.47 -10.94 -5.40
CA ALA A 50 -8.51 -11.37 -6.32
C ALA A 50 -8.48 -12.89 -6.57
N THR A 51 -7.30 -13.50 -6.56
CA THR A 51 -7.12 -14.92 -6.93
C THR A 51 -7.06 -15.88 -5.74
N SER A 52 -6.73 -15.40 -4.54
CA SER A 52 -6.59 -16.28 -3.37
C SER A 52 -7.94 -16.57 -2.71
N GLN A 53 -8.23 -17.86 -2.47
CA GLN A 53 -9.42 -18.30 -1.72
C GLN A 53 -9.49 -17.65 -0.33
N GLN A 54 -8.34 -17.55 0.34
CA GLN A 54 -8.17 -16.79 1.57
C GLN A 54 -7.24 -15.61 1.32
N LYS A 55 -7.61 -14.42 1.80
CA LYS A 55 -6.80 -13.21 1.63
C LYS A 55 -5.54 -13.30 2.51
N PRO A 56 -4.33 -13.36 1.93
CA PRO A 56 -3.12 -13.46 2.73
C PRO A 56 -2.91 -12.20 3.55
N GLU A 57 -2.63 -12.36 4.85
CA GLU A 57 -2.43 -11.26 5.77
C GLU A 57 -1.33 -10.29 5.29
N ALA A 58 -0.24 -10.82 4.74
CA ALA A 58 0.84 -10.03 4.17
C ALA A 58 0.36 -9.08 3.05
N ALA A 59 -0.52 -9.56 2.17
CA ALA A 59 -1.06 -8.74 1.07
C ALA A 59 -1.97 -7.62 1.62
N LEU A 60 -2.78 -7.92 2.64
CA LEU A 60 -3.61 -6.92 3.32
C LEU A 60 -2.75 -5.85 4.02
N ASN A 61 -1.66 -6.27 4.68
CA ASN A 61 -0.73 -5.35 5.34
C ASN A 61 -0.05 -4.43 4.33
N TYR A 62 0.48 -4.96 3.22
CA TYR A 62 1.08 -4.13 2.17
C TYR A 62 0.06 -3.18 1.51
N GLN A 63 -1.19 -3.63 1.30
CA GLN A 63 -2.26 -2.73 0.83
C GLN A 63 -2.51 -1.59 1.80
N LYS A 64 -2.60 -1.90 3.10
CA LYS A 64 -2.84 -0.90 4.15
C LYS A 64 -1.70 0.10 4.24
N GLU A 65 -0.45 -0.35 4.21
CA GLU A 65 0.74 0.53 4.24
C GLU A 65 0.79 1.43 3.01
N LEU A 66 0.52 0.89 1.81
CA LEU A 66 0.47 1.67 0.58
C LEU A 66 -0.63 2.74 0.64
N PHE A 67 -1.82 2.38 1.12
CA PHE A 67 -2.93 3.32 1.27
C PHE A 67 -2.66 4.38 2.35
N ASN A 68 -2.02 4.01 3.46
CA ASN A 68 -1.56 4.97 4.47
C ASN A 68 -0.61 5.98 3.82
N GLN A 69 0.37 5.52 3.04
CA GLN A 69 1.35 6.38 2.40
C GLN A 69 0.70 7.34 1.40
N TRP A 70 -0.23 6.86 0.58
CA TRP A 70 -0.99 7.71 -0.35
C TRP A 70 -1.84 8.74 0.40
N PHE A 71 -2.56 8.33 1.45
CA PHE A 71 -3.40 9.23 2.22
C PHE A 71 -2.58 10.32 2.92
N ASN A 72 -1.49 9.95 3.60
CA ASN A 72 -0.63 10.90 4.30
C ASN A 72 0.07 11.88 3.36
N ARG A 73 0.12 11.58 2.05
CA ARG A 73 0.63 12.46 0.99
C ARG A 73 -0.49 13.22 0.27
N ASN A 74 -1.71 13.23 0.82
CA ASN A 74 -2.89 13.88 0.25
C ASN A 74 -3.18 13.47 -1.20
N ILE A 75 -2.97 12.19 -1.52
CA ILE A 75 -3.24 11.68 -2.86
C ILE A 75 -4.73 11.36 -2.99
N GLU A 76 -5.43 12.11 -3.82
CA GLU A 76 -6.83 11.82 -4.13
C GLU A 76 -6.99 10.51 -4.91
N PRO A 77 -8.06 9.72 -4.68
CA PRO A 77 -8.24 8.44 -5.37
C PRO A 77 -8.22 8.52 -6.89
N SER A 78 -8.72 9.60 -7.50
CA SER A 78 -8.66 9.82 -8.95
C SER A 78 -7.24 9.96 -9.48
N SER A 79 -6.32 10.53 -8.68
CA SER A 79 -4.93 10.77 -9.08
C SER A 79 -4.11 9.49 -9.16
N ILE A 80 -4.56 8.39 -8.55
CA ILE A 80 -3.86 7.10 -8.53
C ILE A 80 -3.67 6.52 -9.93
N TYR A 81 -4.66 6.71 -10.82
CA TYR A 81 -4.62 6.18 -12.19
C TYR A 81 -3.37 6.65 -12.94
N THR A 82 -3.14 7.95 -12.98
CA THR A 82 -2.01 8.54 -13.72
C THR A 82 -0.72 8.52 -12.93
N ARG A 83 -0.76 8.80 -11.61
CA ARG A 83 0.46 8.93 -10.79
C ARG A 83 1.17 7.62 -10.50
N PHE A 84 0.44 6.52 -10.38
CA PHE A 84 1.03 5.24 -9.95
C PHE A 84 0.69 4.09 -10.88
N LEU A 85 -0.51 4.07 -11.45
CA LEU A 85 -0.92 2.99 -12.33
C LEU A 85 -0.52 3.24 -13.79
N ASN A 86 -0.04 4.43 -14.14
CA ASN A 86 0.38 4.80 -15.51
C ASN A 86 -0.70 4.49 -16.55
N VAL A 87 -1.97 4.73 -16.21
CA VAL A 87 -3.12 4.57 -17.11
C VAL A 87 -4.07 5.75 -16.98
N GLU A 88 -4.77 6.06 -18.05
CA GLU A 88 -5.91 6.97 -17.97
C GLU A 88 -7.10 6.29 -17.30
N LYS A 89 -7.89 7.07 -16.54
CA LYS A 89 -9.07 6.55 -15.83
C LYS A 89 -10.10 5.92 -16.79
N ALA A 90 -10.29 6.51 -17.97
CA ALA A 90 -11.24 6.02 -18.97
C ALA A 90 -10.80 4.64 -19.51
N SER A 91 -9.51 4.51 -19.81
CA SER A 91 -8.89 3.30 -20.39
C SER A 91 -8.50 2.24 -19.34
N ALA A 92 -8.70 2.52 -18.05
CA ALA A 92 -8.31 1.61 -16.97
C ALA A 92 -9.08 0.28 -17.02
N GLY A 93 -8.33 -0.81 -16.88
CA GLY A 93 -8.86 -2.16 -16.74
C GLY A 93 -9.60 -2.39 -15.43
N GLY A 94 -10.22 -3.57 -15.30
CA GLY A 94 -10.96 -3.96 -14.10
C GLY A 94 -10.08 -3.98 -12.84
N MET A 95 -8.81 -4.37 -12.98
CA MET A 95 -7.88 -4.44 -11.84
C MET A 95 -7.52 -3.05 -11.32
N GLU A 96 -7.16 -2.12 -12.19
CA GLU A 96 -6.86 -0.72 -11.83
C GLU A 96 -8.09 -0.05 -11.20
N LYS A 97 -9.27 -0.24 -11.79
CA LYS A 97 -10.54 0.26 -11.22
C LYS A 97 -10.80 -0.31 -9.83
N ALA A 98 -10.53 -1.60 -9.60
CA ALA A 98 -10.70 -2.23 -8.30
C ALA A 98 -9.70 -1.70 -7.25
N ILE A 99 -8.44 -1.47 -7.62
CA ILE A 99 -7.41 -0.87 -6.76
C ILE A 99 -7.87 0.52 -6.30
N VAL A 100 -8.26 1.38 -7.25
CA VAL A 100 -8.71 2.74 -6.94
C VAL A 100 -10.01 2.74 -6.12
N ALA A 101 -10.95 1.84 -6.40
CA ALA A 101 -12.18 1.72 -5.62
C ALA A 101 -11.90 1.31 -4.16
N ARG A 102 -10.96 0.39 -3.93
CA ARG A 102 -10.52 0.00 -2.58
C ARG A 102 -9.88 1.18 -1.85
N TYR A 103 -9.00 1.91 -2.53
CA TYR A 103 -8.38 3.10 -1.94
C TYR A 103 -9.41 4.20 -1.65
N LYS A 104 -10.38 4.44 -2.53
CA LYS A 104 -11.46 5.42 -2.32
C LYS A 104 -12.27 5.12 -1.06
N ARG A 105 -12.59 3.84 -0.79
CA ARG A 105 -13.28 3.45 0.45
C ARG A 105 -12.43 3.72 1.68
N TYR A 106 -11.15 3.36 1.62
CA TYR A 106 -10.20 3.63 2.68
C TYR A 106 -10.05 5.14 2.94
N TYR A 107 -9.89 5.95 1.90
CA TYR A 107 -9.73 7.40 1.94
C TYR A 107 -10.91 8.08 2.64
N LYS A 108 -12.14 7.74 2.23
CA LYS A 108 -13.36 8.26 2.86
C LYS A 108 -13.44 7.94 4.35
N LYS A 109 -13.14 6.69 4.73
CA LYS A 109 -13.15 6.27 6.13
C LYS A 109 -12.13 7.07 6.95
N ARG A 110 -10.91 7.22 6.43
CA ARG A 110 -9.83 7.92 7.15
C ARG A 110 -10.07 9.43 7.24
N LEU A 111 -10.62 10.04 6.18
CA LEU A 111 -11.04 11.44 6.20
C LEU A 111 -12.13 11.70 7.27
N ALA A 112 -13.10 10.80 7.40
CA ALA A 112 -14.12 10.91 8.45
C ALA A 112 -13.52 10.78 9.86
N GLN A 113 -12.55 9.89 10.06
CA GLN A 113 -11.85 9.73 11.34
C GLN A 113 -11.06 10.97 11.74
N VAL A 114 -10.37 11.61 10.78
CA VAL A 114 -9.64 12.87 11.03
C VAL A 114 -10.62 13.97 11.44
N LYS A 115 -11.74 14.14 10.72
CA LYS A 115 -12.76 15.15 11.06
C LYS A 115 -13.38 14.96 12.45
N VAL A 116 -13.57 13.72 12.89
CA VAL A 116 -14.10 13.42 14.23
C VAL A 116 -13.08 13.78 15.31
N PHE A 117 -11.79 13.58 15.05
CA PHE A 117 -10.72 13.95 15.98
C PHE A 117 -10.60 15.48 16.13
N ASP A 118 -10.79 16.23 15.03
CA ASP A 118 -10.70 17.69 15.02
C ASP A 118 -11.93 18.40 15.60
N ASP A 119 -12.99 17.68 16.01
CA ASP A 119 -14.18 18.24 16.67
C ASP A 119 -14.08 18.12 18.20
N PRO A 120 -13.68 19.21 18.91
CA PRO A 120 -13.43 19.18 20.36
C PRO A 120 -14.70 19.07 21.22
N ARG A 121 -15.91 19.04 20.65
CA ARG A 121 -17.18 19.11 21.41
C ARG A 121 -17.82 17.75 21.73
N ARG A 122 -17.12 16.63 21.49
CA ARG A 122 -17.56 15.27 21.85
C ARG A 122 -16.73 14.66 22.99
N SER A 123 -16.41 15.45 24.02
CA SER A 123 -15.93 14.96 25.32
C SER A 123 -17.05 15.05 26.35
#